data_AF-A0A6L5T7E3-F1
#
_entry.id   AF-A0A6L5T7E3-F1
#
_cell.length_a   1.000
_cell.length_b   1.000
_cell.length_c   1.000
_cell.angle_alpha   90.00
_cell.angle_beta   90.00
_cell.angle_gamma   90.00
#
_symmetry.space_group_name_H-M   'P 1'
#
loop_
_entity.id
_entity.type
_entity.pdbx_description
1 polymer ?
#
loop_
_entity_poly.entity_id
_entity_poly.type
_entity_poly.pdbx_seq_one_letter_code
_entity_poly.pdbx_strand_id
1 'polypeptide(L)'
;MCWYGGKLISGSQLTGLAIGALALNPSFNPDVLSYTAETSNKSNVIKATTDDDVSVDVTLTNANHSNTPVTNGAAVTWSAGENVLTFTVKAENAAVTTYTVTVNKS
;
A
#
# COMPACT_ATOMS: atom_id res chain seq x y z
N MET A 1 -17.54 21.48 -29.11
CA MET A 1 -16.90 21.57 -27.78
C MET A 1 -17.71 20.64 -26.89
N CYS A 2 -17.23 19.59 -26.22
CA CYS A 2 -15.89 19.14 -25.85
C CYS A 2 -15.81 17.61 -25.96
N TRP A 3 -14.60 17.14 -26.19
CA TRP A 3 -14.17 15.75 -26.30
C TRP A 3 -14.30 15.06 -24.92
N TYR A 4 -15.12 14.01 -24.77
CA TYR A 4 -15.02 13.12 -23.60
C TYR A 4 -13.98 12.04 -23.89
N GLY A 5 -12.73 12.48 -23.85
CA GLY A 5 -11.56 11.61 -23.95
C GLY A 5 -10.94 11.56 -22.57
N GLY A 6 -10.96 10.37 -21.96
CA GLY A 6 -10.01 10.00 -20.91
C GLY A 6 -10.13 10.77 -19.60
N LYS A 7 -11.21 10.57 -18.86
CA LYS A 7 -11.06 10.41 -17.41
C LYS A 7 -11.48 8.97 -17.12
N LEU A 8 -10.55 8.04 -17.32
CA LEU A 8 -10.60 6.84 -16.48
C LEU A 8 -10.71 7.39 -15.07
N ILE A 9 -11.72 6.97 -14.32
CA ILE A 9 -11.84 7.32 -12.92
C ILE A 9 -10.63 6.73 -12.17
N SER A 10 -9.49 7.43 -12.23
CA SER A 10 -8.42 7.36 -11.22
C SER A 10 -9.05 7.95 -9.96
N GLY A 11 -9.88 7.15 -9.30
CA GLY A 11 -10.64 7.60 -8.13
C GLY A 11 -9.92 7.20 -6.87
N SER A 12 -9.53 5.92 -6.78
CA SER A 12 -9.04 5.29 -5.55
C SER A 12 -7.72 4.54 -5.75
N GLN A 13 -6.92 4.89 -6.75
CA GLN A 13 -5.64 4.21 -6.97
C GLN A 13 -4.50 4.87 -6.18
N LEU A 14 -3.52 4.05 -5.78
CA LEU A 14 -2.24 4.60 -5.31
C LEU A 14 -1.47 5.16 -6.52
N THR A 15 -0.86 6.32 -6.34
CA THR A 15 0.08 6.90 -7.32
C THR A 15 1.53 6.57 -6.97
N GLY A 16 1.78 6.09 -5.75
CA GLY A 16 3.08 5.59 -5.30
C GLY A 16 2.97 4.67 -4.10
N LEU A 17 3.85 3.67 -4.04
CA LEU A 17 3.99 2.79 -2.89
C LEU A 17 5.47 2.47 -2.67
N ALA A 18 5.95 2.73 -1.46
CA ALA A 18 7.31 2.44 -1.04
C ALA A 18 7.33 1.91 0.40
N ILE A 19 8.21 0.95 0.65
CA ILE A 19 8.47 0.41 1.98
C ILE A 19 9.95 0.63 2.28
N GLY A 20 10.29 1.81 2.81
CA GLY A 20 11.67 2.25 2.98
C GLY A 20 12.43 2.19 1.66
N ALA A 21 13.51 1.41 1.62
CA ALA A 21 14.32 1.16 0.43
C ALA A 21 14.10 -0.25 -0.16
N LEU A 22 13.04 -0.96 0.24
CA LEU A 22 12.77 -2.31 -0.26
C LEU A 22 12.30 -2.28 -1.71
N ALA A 23 12.76 -3.25 -2.49
CA ALA A 23 12.25 -3.51 -3.82
C ALA A 23 10.93 -4.28 -3.72
N LEU A 24 9.88 -3.74 -4.34
CA LEU A 24 8.62 -4.45 -4.52
C LEU A 24 8.71 -5.35 -5.75
N ASN A 25 8.15 -6.55 -5.66
CA ASN A 25 8.02 -7.46 -6.78
C ASN A 25 6.54 -7.86 -6.97
N PRO A 26 5.91 -7.52 -8.11
CA PRO A 26 6.47 -6.73 -9.22
C PRO A 26 6.78 -5.28 -8.79
N SER A 27 7.51 -4.53 -9.62
CA SER A 27 7.69 -3.09 -9.40
C SER A 27 6.33 -2.39 -9.31
N PHE A 28 6.24 -1.33 -8.52
CA PHE A 28 4.98 -0.63 -8.29
C PHE A 28 4.27 -0.26 -9.60
N ASN A 29 2.99 -0.62 -9.68
CA ASN A 29 2.09 -0.27 -10.77
C ASN A 29 0.68 -0.05 -10.19
N PRO A 30 0.02 1.09 -10.44
CA PRO A 30 -1.31 1.38 -9.88
C PRO A 30 -2.38 0.32 -10.16
N ASP A 31 -2.21 -0.48 -11.22
CA ASP A 31 -3.13 -1.55 -11.63
C ASP A 31 -2.82 -2.90 -10.96
N VAL A 32 -1.66 -3.03 -10.30
CA VAL A 32 -1.28 -4.23 -9.55
C VAL A 32 -1.68 -4.07 -8.10
N LEU A 33 -2.49 -5.02 -7.62
CA LEU A 33 -3.05 -5.01 -6.26
C LEU A 33 -2.26 -5.87 -5.26
N SER A 34 -1.29 -6.66 -5.72
CA SER A 34 -0.52 -7.58 -4.87
C SER A 34 0.97 -7.47 -5.14
N TYR A 35 1.74 -7.33 -4.08
CA TYR A 35 3.19 -7.18 -4.11
C TYR A 35 3.85 -8.05 -3.07
N THR A 36 5.09 -8.42 -3.34
CA THR A 36 5.98 -9.04 -2.36
C THR A 36 7.24 -8.20 -2.17
N ALA A 37 7.82 -8.27 -0.98
CA ALA A 37 9.11 -7.69 -0.66
C ALA A 37 9.81 -8.54 0.41
N GLU A 38 11.13 -8.47 0.44
CA GLU A 38 11.94 -9.12 1.47
C GLU A 38 12.71 -8.08 2.26
N THR A 39 12.88 -8.30 3.56
CA THR A 39 13.63 -7.38 4.44
C THR A 39 14.37 -8.14 5.53
N SER A 40 15.57 -7.69 5.87
CA SER A 40 16.28 -8.09 7.10
C SER A 40 16.20 -7.01 8.18
N ASN A 41 15.61 -5.86 7.86
CA ASN A 41 15.51 -4.74 8.80
C ASN A 41 14.51 -5.03 9.92
N LYS A 42 14.75 -4.43 11.09
CA LYS A 42 13.80 -4.50 12.20
C LYS A 42 12.53 -3.71 11.90
N SER A 43 12.65 -2.57 11.25
CA SER A 43 11.56 -1.69 10.87
C SER A 43 11.83 -1.00 9.53
N ASN A 44 10.76 -0.64 8.83
CA ASN A 44 10.80 0.18 7.62
C ASN A 44 9.68 1.23 7.67
N VAL A 45 9.94 2.41 7.10
CA VAL A 45 8.91 3.44 6.92
C VAL A 45 8.06 3.09 5.72
N ILE A 46 6.74 3.00 5.90
CA ILE A 46 5.82 2.82 4.77
C ILE A 46 5.43 4.19 4.21
N LYS A 47 5.34 4.30 2.89
CA LYS A 47 4.87 5.49 2.22
C LYS A 47 3.98 5.09 1.05
N ALA A 48 2.68 5.27 1.22
CA ALA A 48 1.71 5.27 0.15
C ALA A 48 1.44 6.71 -0.29
N THR A 49 1.28 6.94 -1.58
CA THR A 49 0.93 8.25 -2.16
C THR A 49 -0.31 8.07 -3.02
N THR A 50 -1.21 9.03 -2.97
CA THR A 50 -2.47 9.06 -3.71
C THR A 50 -2.64 10.41 -4.38
N ASP A 51 -3.65 10.52 -5.24
CA ASP A 51 -4.18 11.80 -5.69
C ASP A 51 -4.81 12.58 -4.50
N ASP A 52 -5.01 13.88 -4.70
CA ASP A 52 -5.72 14.75 -3.76
C ASP A 52 -7.15 14.22 -3.53
N ASP A 53 -7.68 14.48 -2.33
CA ASP A 53 -9.03 14.05 -1.89
C ASP A 53 -9.24 12.53 -1.79
N VAL A 54 -8.15 11.77 -1.66
CA VAL A 54 -8.18 10.32 -1.42
C VAL A 54 -7.55 10.00 -0.07
N SER A 55 -8.21 9.11 0.69
CA SER A 55 -7.72 8.63 1.99
C SER A 55 -7.12 7.23 1.87
N VAL A 56 -6.09 6.95 2.68
CA VAL A 56 -5.43 5.63 2.74
C VAL A 56 -5.41 5.13 4.17
N ASP A 57 -6.09 4.02 4.41
CA ASP A 57 -5.99 3.26 5.64
C ASP A 57 -4.97 2.13 5.46
N VAL A 58 -4.02 2.00 6.38
CA VAL A 58 -3.02 0.92 6.34
C VAL A 58 -3.16 0.03 7.57
N THR A 59 -3.20 -1.27 7.35
CA THR A 59 -3.21 -2.28 8.41
C THR A 59 -2.07 -3.26 8.20
N LEU A 60 -1.30 -3.49 9.25
CA LEU A 60 -0.33 -4.57 9.32
C LEU A 60 -0.98 -5.79 9.95
N THR A 61 -0.88 -6.93 9.30
CA THR A 61 -1.14 -8.26 9.86
C THR A 61 0.18 -9.01 9.91
N ASN A 62 0.67 -9.27 11.11
CA ASN A 62 1.89 -10.06 11.29
C ASN A 62 1.61 -11.58 11.23
N ALA A 63 2.66 -12.40 11.22
CA ALA A 63 2.56 -13.86 11.26
C ALA A 63 1.73 -14.42 12.44
N ASN A 64 1.57 -13.65 13.52
CA ASN A 64 0.73 -14.02 14.66
C ASN A 64 -0.76 -13.67 14.45
N HIS A 65 -1.15 -13.27 13.25
CA HIS A 65 -2.50 -12.81 12.88
C HIS A 65 -2.99 -11.61 13.72
N SER A 66 -2.07 -10.81 14.24
CA SER A 66 -2.42 -9.58 14.95
C SER A 66 -2.52 -8.42 13.97
N ASN A 67 -3.70 -7.80 13.91
CA ASN A 67 -3.96 -6.64 13.08
C ASN A 67 -3.64 -5.35 13.84
N THR A 68 -2.70 -4.57 13.32
CA THR A 68 -2.29 -3.29 13.88
C THR A 68 -2.51 -2.18 12.84
N PRO A 69 -3.29 -1.14 13.14
CA PRO A 69 -3.40 0.01 12.25
C PRO A 69 -2.05 0.74 12.19
N VAL A 70 -1.68 1.17 10.98
CA VAL A 70 -0.43 1.87 10.73
C VAL A 70 -0.75 3.20 10.08
N THR A 71 -0.19 4.28 10.64
CA THR A 71 -0.25 5.59 9.99
C THR A 71 0.63 5.58 8.74
N ASN A 72 0.09 5.97 7.59
CA ASN A 72 0.87 6.17 6.38
C ASN A 72 2.02 7.18 6.65
N GLY A 73 3.25 6.85 6.25
CA GLY A 73 4.45 7.62 6.58
C GLY A 73 5.13 7.24 7.89
N ALA A 74 4.53 6.35 8.71
CA ALA A 74 5.13 5.87 9.94
C ALA A 74 6.03 4.64 9.72
N ALA A 75 6.91 4.39 10.69
CA ALA A 75 7.72 3.18 10.73
C ALA A 75 6.86 1.99 11.21
N VAL A 76 6.96 0.88 10.48
CA VAL A 76 6.38 -0.41 10.83
C VAL A 76 7.48 -1.30 11.38
N THR A 77 7.22 -1.97 12.51
CA THR A 77 8.11 -2.99 13.06
C THR A 77 7.66 -4.36 12.59
N TRP A 78 8.59 -5.12 12.01
CA TRP A 78 8.31 -6.43 11.42
C TRP A 78 8.51 -7.56 12.41
N SER A 79 7.54 -8.48 12.47
CA SER A 79 7.72 -9.78 13.09
C SER A 79 8.57 -10.67 12.18
N ALA A 80 9.21 -11.70 12.74
CA ALA A 80 9.91 -12.70 11.92
C ALA A 80 8.91 -13.46 11.05
N GLY A 81 9.31 -13.80 9.82
CA GLY A 81 8.46 -14.47 8.84
C GLY A 81 7.58 -13.50 8.06
N GLU A 82 6.37 -13.95 7.71
CA GLU A 82 5.46 -13.21 6.85
C GLU A 82 4.79 -12.03 7.58
N ASN A 83 4.77 -10.87 6.94
CA ASN A 83 4.05 -9.69 7.40
C ASN A 83 3.24 -9.15 6.23
N VAL A 84 1.92 -9.07 6.37
CA VAL A 84 1.01 -8.60 5.32
C VAL A 84 0.57 -7.17 5.63
N LEU A 85 0.86 -6.25 4.73
CA LEU A 85 0.31 -4.90 4.77
C LEU A 85 -0.88 -4.80 3.82
N THR A 86 -1.98 -4.29 4.33
CA THR A 86 -3.20 -4.02 3.56
C THR A 86 -3.43 -2.51 3.52
N PHE A 87 -3.39 -1.94 2.33
CA PHE A 87 -3.66 -0.53 2.06
C PHE A 87 -5.05 -0.42 1.45
N THR A 88 -5.98 0.23 2.14
CA THR A 88 -7.33 0.49 1.66
C THR A 88 -7.43 1.94 1.27
N VAL A 89 -7.54 2.18 -0.03
CA VAL A 89 -7.63 3.52 -0.62
C VAL A 89 -9.10 3.82 -0.87
N LYS A 90 -9.58 4.96 -0.35
CA LYS A 90 -10.97 5.39 -0.45
C LYS A 90 -11.05 6.78 -1.06
N ALA A 91 -11.76 6.86 -2.17
CA ALA A 91 -12.01 8.09 -2.91
C ALA A 91 -13.30 8.79 -2.44
N GLU A 92 -13.45 10.09 -2.73
CA GLU A 92 -14.68 10.83 -2.43
C GLU A 92 -15.93 10.25 -3.10
N ASN A 93 -15.79 9.68 -4.29
CA ASN A 93 -16.89 9.04 -5.02
C ASN A 93 -17.27 7.66 -4.47
N ALA A 94 -16.82 7.33 -3.24
CA ALA A 94 -16.99 6.04 -2.57
C ALA A 94 -16.31 4.85 -3.29
N ALA A 95 -15.46 5.09 -4.28
CA ALA A 95 -14.62 4.02 -4.84
C ALA A 95 -13.60 3.56 -3.81
N VAL A 96 -13.43 2.24 -3.71
CA VAL A 96 -12.47 1.60 -2.79
C VAL A 96 -11.55 0.68 -3.58
N THR A 97 -10.25 0.80 -3.33
CA THR A 97 -9.24 -0.12 -3.88
C THR A 97 -8.34 -0.61 -2.77
N THR A 98 -8.08 -1.92 -2.78
CA THR A 98 -7.24 -2.56 -1.76
C THR A 98 -5.97 -3.07 -2.41
N TYR A 99 -4.83 -2.67 -1.85
CA TYR A 99 -3.50 -3.15 -2.21
C TYR A 99 -2.94 -3.98 -1.06
N THR A 100 -2.30 -5.09 -1.39
CA THR A 100 -1.69 -6.00 -0.43
C THR A 100 -0.20 -6.13 -0.70
N VAL A 101 0.61 -5.95 0.34
CA VAL A 101 2.05 -6.14 0.26
C VAL A 101 2.49 -7.16 1.30
N THR A 102 3.03 -8.28 0.83
CA THR A 102 3.60 -9.30 1.69
C THR A 102 5.09 -9.03 1.87
N VAL A 103 5.49 -8.64 3.07
CA VAL A 103 6.87 -8.41 3.47
C VAL A 103 7.37 -9.60 4.27
N ASN A 104 8.29 -10.38 3.69
CA ASN A 104 8.94 -11.49 4.36
C ASN A 104 10.20 -11.02 5.07
N LYS A 105 10.26 -11.26 6.38
CA LYS A 105 11.44 -11.00 7.20
C LYS A 105 12.18 -12.28 7.53
N SER A 106 13.36 -12.42 6.96
CA SER A 106 14.34 -13.49 7.24
C SER A 106 15.26 -13.14 8.40
#